data_AF-A0A8C6F1V0-F1
#
_entry.id   AF-A0A8C6F1V0-F1
#
_cell.length_a   1.000
_cell.length_b   1.000
_cell.length_c   1.000
_cell.angle_alpha   90.00
_cell.angle_beta   90.00
_cell.angle_gamma   90.00
#
_symmetry.space_group_name_H-M   'P 1'
#
loop_
_entity.id
_entity.type
_entity.pdbx_description
1 polymer ?
#
loop_
_entity_poly.entity_id
_entity_poly.type
_entity_poly.pdbx_seq_one_letter_code
_entity_poly.pdbx_strand_id
1 'polypeptide(L)'
;LQNTGTIQEAQRENSRRNMPRHILIKLSKIKYKEKQLKASREKQQITYKGIPIRLTAYLSAETLQARKERQDIFKVMKEKNPATKISLPSEDLIQI
;
A
#
# COMPACT_ATOMS: atom_id res chain seq x y z
N LEU A 1 -1.33 20.36 18.26
CA LEU A 1 -2.60 19.97 17.58
C LEU A 1 -2.53 20.23 16.06
N GLN A 2 -1.61 19.60 15.31
CA GLN A 2 -1.34 19.96 13.88
C GLN A 2 -1.23 18.75 12.91
N ASN A 3 -1.66 17.56 13.33
CA ASN A 3 -1.43 16.33 12.55
C ASN A 3 -2.70 15.79 11.87
N THR A 4 -3.56 16.66 11.36
CA THR A 4 -4.73 16.28 10.56
C THR A 4 -4.41 16.46 9.07
N GLY A 5 -4.66 15.41 8.27
CA GLY A 5 -4.69 15.49 6.82
C GLY A 5 -6.12 15.78 6.38
N THR A 6 -6.31 16.82 5.58
CA THR A 6 -7.62 17.12 5.00
C THR A 6 -7.87 16.19 3.81
N ILE A 7 -9.09 15.66 3.72
CA ILE A 7 -9.55 14.94 2.53
C ILE A 7 -9.74 15.99 1.45
N GLN A 8 -9.00 15.85 0.36
CA GLN A 8 -9.17 16.72 -0.81
C GLN A 8 -10.32 16.21 -1.67
N GLU A 9 -10.39 14.90 -1.86
CA GLU A 9 -11.39 14.27 -2.70
C GLU A 9 -11.61 12.82 -2.27
N ALA A 10 -12.85 12.35 -2.37
CA ALA A 10 -13.20 10.95 -2.20
C ALA A 10 -14.08 10.52 -3.37
N GLN A 11 -13.54 9.66 -4.23
CA GLN A 11 -14.23 9.17 -5.40
C GLN A 11 -14.50 7.67 -5.24
N ARG A 12 -15.69 7.25 -5.68
CA ARG A 12 -16.06 5.84 -5.77
C ARG A 12 -15.85 5.41 -7.22
N GLU A 13 -14.85 4.57 -7.47
CA GLU A 13 -14.55 4.09 -8.83
C GLU A 13 -15.68 3.18 -9.33
N ASN A 14 -16.25 3.47 -10.51
CA ASN A 14 -17.59 3.01 -10.92
C ASN A 14 -17.60 1.71 -11.78
N SER A 15 -18.27 0.69 -11.23
CA SER A 15 -19.14 -0.41 -11.74
C SER A 15 -18.81 -1.40 -12.87
N ARG A 16 -17.72 -1.34 -13.65
CA ARG A 16 -17.59 -2.28 -14.81
C ARG A 16 -16.79 -3.57 -14.60
N ARG A 17 -16.17 -3.83 -13.45
CA ARG A 17 -15.31 -5.03 -13.26
C ARG A 17 -15.37 -5.58 -11.83
N ASN A 18 -15.29 -6.91 -11.73
CA ASN A 18 -15.43 -7.81 -10.58
C ASN A 18 -14.42 -7.59 -9.41
N MET A 19 -14.19 -6.36 -8.96
CA MET A 19 -13.44 -6.09 -7.73
C MET A 19 -14.36 -5.53 -6.64
N PRO A 20 -14.23 -5.98 -5.37
CA PRO A 20 -14.93 -5.35 -4.25
C PRO A 20 -14.69 -3.85 -4.28
N ARG A 21 -15.75 -3.06 -4.10
CA ARG A 21 -15.81 -1.59 -4.22
C ARG A 21 -14.65 -0.89 -3.47
N HIS A 22 -13.56 -0.54 -4.15
CA HIS A 22 -12.48 0.26 -3.59
C HIS A 22 -12.89 1.75 -3.58
N ILE A 23 -12.55 2.45 -2.49
CA ILE A 23 -12.77 3.90 -2.37
C ILE A 23 -11.42 4.58 -2.49
N LEU A 24 -11.28 5.46 -3.49
CA LEU A 24 -10.07 6.25 -3.66
C LEU A 24 -10.22 7.55 -2.85
N ILE A 25 -9.31 7.76 -1.91
CA ILE A 25 -9.27 8.95 -1.07
C ILE A 25 -7.97 9.69 -1.34
N LYS A 26 -8.08 10.93 -1.83
CA LYS A 26 -6.95 11.84 -2.03
C LYS A 26 -6.74 12.68 -0.78
N LEU A 27 -5.55 12.60 -0.20
CA LEU A 27 -5.14 13.33 1.00
C LEU A 27 -4.16 14.43 0.64
N SER A 28 -4.32 15.62 1.24
CA SER A 28 -3.45 16.78 1.00
C SER A 28 -2.03 16.60 1.56
N LYS A 29 -1.89 15.85 2.66
CA LYS A 29 -0.63 15.71 3.39
C LYS A 29 -0.07 14.29 3.28
N ILE A 30 1.08 14.14 2.63
CA ILE A 30 1.77 12.85 2.45
C ILE A 30 2.17 12.23 3.81
N LYS A 31 2.75 13.02 4.72
CA LYS A 31 3.13 12.56 6.06
C LYS A 31 1.96 11.96 6.85
N TYR A 32 0.75 12.52 6.66
CA TYR A 32 -0.45 11.99 7.31
C TYR A 32 -0.88 10.66 6.67
N LYS A 33 -0.88 10.58 5.33
CA LYS A 33 -1.15 9.36 4.57
C LYS A 33 -0.25 8.20 5.01
N GLU A 34 1.06 8.43 5.10
CA GLU A 34 2.02 7.43 5.53
C GLU A 34 1.79 6.95 6.97
N LYS A 35 1.50 7.88 7.88
CA LYS A 35 1.19 7.54 9.27
C LYS A 35 -0.06 6.65 9.39
N GLN A 36 -1.12 6.95 8.62
CA GLN A 36 -2.35 6.15 8.64
C GLN A 36 -2.12 4.75 8.06
N LEU A 37 -1.37 4.63 6.96
CA LEU A 37 -1.03 3.34 6.37
C LEU A 37 -0.15 2.51 7.32
N LYS A 38 0.82 3.14 7.99
CA LYS A 38 1.66 2.47 8.99
C LYS A 38 0.83 1.94 10.16
N ALA A 39 -0.02 2.79 10.74
CA ALA A 39 -0.91 2.40 11.83
C ALA A 39 -1.88 1.28 11.42
N SER A 40 -2.36 1.30 10.17
CA SER A 40 -3.20 0.23 9.63
C SER A 40 -2.49 -1.13 9.61
N ARG A 41 -1.19 -1.16 9.32
CA ARG A 41 -0.43 -2.41 9.29
C ARG A 41 -0.10 -2.92 10.68
N GLU A 42 0.28 -2.03 11.58
CA GLU A 42 0.55 -2.36 12.98
C GLU A 42 -0.69 -2.94 13.66
N LYS A 43 -1.87 -2.39 13.36
CA LYS A 43 -3.14 -2.87 13.91
C LYS A 43 -3.62 -4.19 13.29
N GLN A 44 -3.11 -4.56 12.11
CA GLN A 44 -3.45 -5.74 11.29
C GLN A 44 -4.92 -5.86 10.83
N GLN A 45 -5.90 -5.49 11.67
CA GLN A 45 -7.32 -5.50 11.38
C GLN A 45 -7.93 -4.13 11.71
N ILE A 46 -8.46 -3.46 10.68
CA ILE A 46 -9.30 -2.27 10.83
C ILE A 46 -10.74 -2.70 10.58
N THR A 47 -11.66 -2.23 11.41
CA THR A 47 -13.10 -2.46 11.21
C THR A 47 -13.83 -1.12 11.02
N TYR A 48 -14.83 -1.12 10.15
CA TYR A 48 -15.79 -0.03 10.00
C TYR A 48 -17.20 -0.61 10.06
N LYS A 49 -18.01 -0.14 11.02
CA LYS A 49 -19.36 -0.67 11.26
C LYS A 49 -19.41 -2.21 11.37
N GLY A 50 -18.45 -2.80 12.06
CA GLY A 50 -18.33 -4.24 12.25
C GLY A 50 -17.73 -5.02 11.06
N ILE A 51 -17.47 -4.36 9.92
CA ILE A 51 -16.91 -5.00 8.73
C ILE A 51 -15.40 -4.77 8.68
N PRO A 52 -14.57 -5.80 8.50
CA PRO A 52 -13.13 -5.62 8.31
C PRO A 52 -12.84 -4.88 7.00
N ILE A 53 -12.00 -3.85 7.07
CA ILE A 53 -11.57 -3.04 5.94
C ILE A 53 -10.04 -3.02 5.87
N ARG A 54 -9.51 -2.87 4.65
CA ARG A 54 -8.07 -2.77 4.40
C ARG A 54 -7.76 -1.43 3.77
N LEU A 55 -6.82 -0.70 4.37
CA LEU A 55 -6.25 0.51 3.79
C LEU A 55 -5.00 0.13 2.99
N THR A 56 -4.89 0.63 1.77
CA THR A 56 -3.75 0.38 0.89
C THR A 56 -3.47 1.68 0.12
N ALA A 57 -2.19 2.01 -0.11
CA ALA A 57 -1.91 3.17 -0.95
C ALA A 57 -2.23 2.84 -2.41
N TYR A 58 -2.78 3.82 -3.11
CA TYR A 58 -2.91 3.78 -4.56
C TYR A 58 -1.52 3.86 -5.20
N LEU A 59 -1.23 2.92 -6.10
CA LEU A 59 -0.01 2.85 -6.92
C LEU A 59 -0.41 2.88 -8.39
N SER A 60 0.39 3.54 -9.23
CA SER A 60 0.18 3.50 -10.69
C SER A 60 0.46 2.11 -11.24
N ALA A 61 -0.05 1.83 -12.44
CA ALA A 61 0.17 0.56 -13.12
C ALA A 61 1.67 0.29 -13.36
N GLU A 62 2.43 1.30 -13.74
CA GLU A 62 3.88 1.21 -13.96
C GLU A 62 4.63 0.84 -12.68
N THR A 63 4.35 1.53 -11.56
CA THR A 63 4.97 1.21 -10.26
C THR A 63 4.57 -0.18 -9.78
N LEU A 64 3.32 -0.60 -10.02
CA LEU A 64 2.85 -1.93 -9.66
C LEU A 64 3.58 -3.01 -10.46
N GLN A 65 3.82 -2.77 -11.75
CA GLN A 65 4.54 -3.69 -12.63
C GLN A 65 6.01 -3.84 -12.20
N ALA A 66 6.73 -2.73 -11.99
CA ALA A 66 8.12 -2.75 -11.54
C ALA A 66 8.28 -3.48 -10.19
N ARG A 67 7.29 -3.36 -9.29
CA ARG A 67 7.28 -4.08 -8.01
C ARG A 67 7.16 -5.60 -8.19
N LYS A 68 6.34 -6.07 -9.14
CA LYS A 68 6.18 -7.50 -9.41
C LYS A 68 7.46 -8.11 -9.96
N GLU A 69 8.03 -7.48 -10.98
CA GLU A 69 9.29 -7.92 -11.60
C GLU A 69 10.42 -8.04 -10.56
N ARG A 70 10.52 -7.05 -9.66
CA ARG A 70 11.49 -7.08 -8.57
C ARG A 70 11.23 -8.22 -7.58
N GLN A 71 9.97 -8.51 -7.24
CA GLN A 71 9.61 -9.63 -6.37
C GLN A 71 9.97 -10.98 -7.01
N ASP A 72 9.74 -11.12 -8.31
CA ASP A 72 10.08 -12.33 -9.06
C ASP A 72 11.59 -12.56 -9.10
N ILE A 73 12.38 -11.51 -9.37
CA ILE A 73 13.86 -11.57 -9.31
C ILE A 73 14.32 -12.00 -7.91
N PHE A 74 13.79 -11.38 -6.86
CA PHE A 74 14.14 -11.71 -5.49
C PHE A 74 13.80 -13.17 -5.15
N LYS A 75 12.65 -13.67 -5.60
CA LYS A 75 12.23 -15.06 -5.40
C LYS A 75 13.22 -16.03 -6.05
N VAL A 76 13.58 -15.81 -7.32
CA VAL A 76 14.56 -16.62 -8.06
C VAL A 76 15.93 -16.61 -7.38
N MET A 77 16.39 -15.43 -6.93
CA MET A 77 17.66 -15.31 -6.21
C MET A 77 17.67 -16.11 -4.90
N LYS A 78 16.56 -16.06 -4.15
CA LYS A 78 16.43 -16.79 -2.88
C LYS A 78 16.40 -18.31 -3.09
N GLU A 79 15.75 -18.79 -4.16
CA GLU A 79 15.74 -20.21 -4.52
C GLU A 79 17.13 -20.71 -4.94
N LYS A 80 17.92 -19.87 -5.63
CA LYS A 80 19.26 -20.23 -6.10
C LYS A 80 20.33 -20.17 -4.99
N ASN A 81 20.16 -19.34 -3.97
CA ASN A 81 21.04 -19.33 -2.80
C ASN A 81 20.26 -18.97 -1.50
N PRO A 82 19.76 -19.96 -0.76
CA PRO A 82 18.95 -19.74 0.44
C PRO A 82 19.71 -19.07 1.59
N ALA A 83 21.06 -19.05 1.54
CA ALA A 83 21.91 -18.41 2.54
C ALA A 83 22.15 -16.91 2.27
N THR A 84 21.76 -16.38 1.10
CA THR A 84 21.98 -14.96 0.80
C THR A 84 20.89 -14.12 1.49
N LYS A 85 21.23 -13.49 2.62
CA LYS A 85 20.47 -12.36 3.16
C LYS A 85 20.70 -11.15 2.25
N ILE A 86 19.94 -11.09 1.16
CA ILE A 86 19.94 -9.93 0.27
C ILE A 86 19.09 -8.86 0.97
N SER A 87 19.71 -7.82 1.50
CA SER A 87 18.99 -6.62 1.91
C SER A 87 18.46 -5.94 0.65
N LEU A 88 17.14 -5.69 0.60
CA LEU A 88 16.60 -4.76 -0.38
C LEU A 88 17.23 -3.38 -0.08
N PRO A 89 17.79 -2.66 -1.07
CA PRO A 89 18.26 -1.30 -0.84
C PRO A 89 17.08 -0.48 -0.28
N SER A 90 17.31 0.07 0.91
CA SER A 90 16.30 0.69 1.78
C SER A 90 15.66 1.94 1.17
N GLU A 91 16.22 2.48 0.09
CA GLU A 91 15.79 3.74 -0.51
C GLU A 91 14.42 3.63 -1.20
N ASP A 92 13.97 2.41 -1.53
CA ASP A 92 12.66 2.17 -2.14
C ASP A 92 11.64 1.58 -1.15
N LEU A 93 11.96 1.53 0.15
CA LEU A 93 11.00 1.15 1.18
C LEU A 93 10.00 2.28 1.45
N ILE A 94 9.29 2.70 0.41
CA ILE A 94 7.86 2.89 0.60
C ILE A 94 7.28 1.48 0.75
N GLN A 95 7.51 0.89 1.92
CA GLN A 95 6.72 -0.23 2.39
C GLN A 95 5.30 0.33 2.47
N ILE A 96 4.48 0.06 1.44
CA ILE A 96 3.03 0.31 1.35
C ILE A 96 2.28 -0.95 1.77
#